data_AF-X1U797-F1
#
_entry.id   AF-X1U797-F1
#
_cell.length_a   1.000
_cell.length_b   1.000
_cell.length_c   1.000
_cell.angle_alpha   90.00
_cell.angle_beta   90.00
_cell.angle_gamma   90.00
#
_symmetry.space_group_name_H-M   'P 1'
#
loop_
_entity.id
_entity.type
_entity.pdbx_description
1 polymer ?
#
loop_
_entity_poly.entity_id
_entity_poly.type
_entity_poly.pdbx_seq_one_letter_code
_entity_poly.pdbx_strand_id
1 'polypeptide(L)'
;MNLLHNFNLIVGRDNVTNLKPHPEHLIYICKQLNVKSDEILIIGDNIRDIEAAINVGAHSIALHTKLAKVETLQIADKIINENEIPLKLIEEIANFFKEQLPHHIPSLIKVVNKFFSQEAGEFEIESITLKEVQKYYKFDKFVWALMYNLRTFDRYVRTKLLR
;
A
#
# COMPACT_ATOMS: atom_id res chain seq x y z
N MET A 1 20.98 8.25 -3.03
CA MET A 1 19.90 8.55 -2.05
C MET A 1 20.41 8.59 -0.59
N ASN A 2 20.16 9.66 0.19
CA ASN A 2 20.45 9.68 1.65
C ASN A 2 19.15 9.42 2.43
N LEU A 3 18.91 8.16 2.80
CA LEU A 3 17.67 7.73 3.46
C LEU A 3 17.74 7.65 4.98
N LEU A 4 18.93 7.80 5.58
CA LEU A 4 19.12 7.49 6.99
C LEU A 4 18.25 8.36 7.91
N HIS A 5 17.93 9.57 7.47
CA HIS A 5 17.09 10.51 8.21
C HIS A 5 15.62 10.07 8.35
N ASN A 6 15.17 9.08 7.56
CA ASN A 6 13.82 8.52 7.62
C ASN A 6 13.69 7.36 8.62
N PHE A 7 14.79 6.90 9.23
CA PHE A 7 14.79 5.72 10.10
C PHE A 7 15.16 6.07 11.55
N ASN A 8 14.30 5.68 12.49
CA ASN A 8 14.60 5.76 13.94
C ASN A 8 15.50 4.61 14.42
N LEU A 9 15.45 3.47 13.74
CA LEU A 9 16.18 2.26 14.09
C LEU A 9 16.58 1.52 12.80
N ILE A 10 17.82 1.05 12.76
CA ILE A 10 18.33 0.19 11.69
C ILE A 10 18.81 -1.11 12.33
N VAL A 11 18.29 -2.24 11.84
CA VAL A 11 18.62 -3.59 12.31
C VAL A 11 19.04 -4.41 11.11
N GLY A 12 20.27 -4.94 11.16
CA GLY A 12 20.86 -5.79 10.14
C GLY A 12 21.13 -7.21 10.65
N ARG A 13 21.85 -7.99 9.83
CA ARG A 13 22.21 -9.39 10.12
C ARG A 13 22.92 -9.56 11.46
N ASP A 14 23.78 -8.61 11.81
CA ASP A 14 24.68 -8.71 12.97
C ASP A 14 23.95 -8.45 14.30
N ASN A 15 22.71 -7.95 14.25
CA ASN A 15 21.92 -7.66 15.44
C ASN A 15 21.14 -8.87 15.97
N VAL A 16 21.08 -9.97 15.22
CA VAL A 16 20.24 -11.14 15.53
C VAL A 16 21.00 -12.43 15.27
N THR A 17 20.65 -13.50 15.97
CA THR A 17 21.21 -14.83 15.74
C THR A 17 20.51 -15.50 14.57
N ASN A 18 19.18 -15.58 14.63
CA ASN A 18 18.34 -16.24 13.63
C ASN A 18 17.77 -15.24 12.62
N LEU A 19 17.88 -15.60 11.35
CA LEU A 19 17.32 -14.82 10.24
C LEU A 19 15.81 -15.07 10.10
N LYS A 20 15.10 -14.09 9.52
CA LYS A 20 13.74 -14.26 8.99
C LYS A 20 13.66 -15.56 8.18
N PRO A 21 12.62 -16.39 8.26
CA PRO A 21 11.30 -16.11 8.85
C PRO A 21 11.24 -16.25 10.38
N HIS A 22 12.37 -16.52 11.05
CA HIS A 22 12.40 -16.58 12.50
C HIS A 22 11.96 -15.24 13.12
N PRO A 23 11.12 -15.26 14.18
CA PRO A 23 10.51 -14.05 14.74
C PRO A 23 11.50 -13.11 15.46
N GLU A 24 12.68 -13.62 15.84
CA GLU A 24 13.70 -12.88 16.61
C GLU A 24 13.97 -11.48 16.07
N HIS A 25 14.08 -11.34 14.75
CA HIS A 25 14.39 -10.06 14.13
C HIS A 25 13.29 -9.01 14.34
N LEU A 26 12.03 -9.40 14.22
CA LEU A 26 10.91 -8.49 14.43
C LEU A 26 10.65 -8.25 15.91
N ILE A 27 10.81 -9.26 16.76
CA ILE A 27 10.73 -9.12 18.22
C ILE A 27 11.79 -8.13 18.73
N TYR A 28 13.01 -8.21 18.20
CA TYR A 28 14.07 -7.26 18.55
C TYR A 28 13.67 -5.82 18.19
N ILE A 29 13.16 -5.60 16.97
CA ILE A 29 12.68 -4.27 16.53
C ILE A 29 11.54 -3.78 17.44
N CYS A 30 10.54 -4.62 17.73
CA CYS A 30 9.41 -4.27 18.59
C CYS A 30 9.87 -3.81 19.97
N LYS A 31 10.86 -4.52 20.56
CA LYS A 31 11.45 -4.14 21.85
C LYS A 31 12.19 -2.81 21.81
N GLN A 32 13.00 -2.58 20.77
CA GLN A 32 13.76 -1.34 20.64
C GLN A 32 12.85 -0.11 20.41
N LEU A 33 11.76 -0.29 19.68
CA LEU A 33 10.78 0.77 19.40
C LEU A 33 9.65 0.87 20.44
N ASN A 34 9.60 -0.05 21.40
CA ASN A 34 8.55 -0.15 22.41
C ASN A 34 7.12 -0.18 21.81
N VAL A 35 6.92 -1.05 20.83
CA VAL A 35 5.63 -1.29 20.15
C VAL A 35 5.26 -2.77 20.22
N LYS A 36 3.97 -3.10 20.09
CA LYS A 36 3.52 -4.48 19.99
C LYS A 36 3.59 -4.98 18.55
N SER A 37 3.61 -6.30 18.38
CA SER A 37 3.71 -6.90 17.05
C SER A 37 2.45 -6.72 16.21
N ASP A 38 1.27 -6.64 16.81
CA ASP A 38 0.00 -6.34 16.14
C ASP A 38 -0.16 -4.85 15.75
N GLU A 39 0.75 -3.99 16.20
CA GLU A 39 0.79 -2.56 15.88
C GLU A 39 1.75 -2.23 14.72
N ILE A 40 2.48 -3.23 14.18
CA ILE A 40 3.48 -3.02 13.12
C ILE A 40 3.04 -3.56 11.76
N LEU A 41 3.52 -2.89 10.72
CA LEU A 41 3.36 -3.25 9.31
C LEU A 41 4.72 -3.59 8.71
N ILE A 42 4.87 -4.81 8.23
CA ILE A 42 6.07 -5.27 7.53
C ILE A 42 5.88 -5.08 6.03
N ILE A 43 6.84 -4.44 5.37
CA ILE A 43 6.87 -4.28 3.92
C ILE A 43 8.13 -4.98 3.41
N GLY A 44 7.97 -5.92 2.47
CA GLY A 44 9.10 -6.67 1.90
C GLY A 44 8.75 -7.35 0.59
N ASP A 45 9.76 -7.63 -0.24
CA ASP A 45 9.63 -8.35 -1.51
C ASP A 45 9.94 -9.85 -1.38
N ASN A 46 10.50 -10.26 -0.25
CA ASN A 46 10.83 -11.65 0.03
C ASN A 46 9.75 -12.32 0.89
N ILE A 47 9.40 -13.57 0.54
CA ILE A 47 8.47 -14.38 1.32
C ILE A 47 8.89 -14.52 2.80
N ARG A 48 10.20 -14.54 3.07
CA ARG A 48 10.72 -14.63 4.45
C ARG A 48 10.33 -13.42 5.30
N ASP A 49 10.14 -12.25 4.71
CA ASP A 49 9.64 -11.06 5.41
C ASP A 49 8.18 -11.24 5.84
N ILE A 50 7.37 -11.80 4.94
CA ILE A 50 5.94 -12.03 5.15
C ILE A 50 5.73 -13.15 6.18
N GLU A 51 6.45 -14.25 6.05
CA GLU A 51 6.44 -15.34 7.04
C GLU A 51 6.88 -14.86 8.42
N ALA A 52 7.90 -14.00 8.50
CA ALA A 52 8.33 -13.41 9.77
C ALA A 52 7.20 -12.56 10.39
N ALA A 53 6.50 -11.76 9.59
CA ALA A 53 5.37 -10.95 10.04
C ALA A 53 4.25 -11.84 10.63
N ILE A 54 3.86 -12.89 9.90
CA ILE A 54 2.85 -13.86 10.36
C ILE A 54 3.28 -14.53 11.67
N ASN A 55 4.55 -14.94 11.78
CA ASN A 55 5.07 -15.61 12.98
C ASN A 55 5.06 -14.74 14.25
N VAL A 56 5.00 -13.41 14.11
CA VAL A 56 4.86 -12.48 15.25
C VAL A 56 3.44 -11.91 15.39
N GLY A 57 2.52 -12.24 14.49
CA GLY A 57 1.17 -11.66 14.45
C GLY A 57 1.13 -10.21 13.97
N ALA A 58 2.07 -9.81 13.11
CA ALA A 58 2.14 -8.49 12.49
C ALA A 58 1.40 -8.43 11.15
N HIS A 59 1.05 -7.20 10.74
CA HIS A 59 0.53 -6.95 9.40
C HIS A 59 1.64 -6.98 8.35
N SER A 60 1.29 -7.33 7.11
CA SER A 60 2.26 -7.48 6.03
C SER A 60 1.79 -6.96 4.67
N ILE A 61 2.69 -6.27 3.96
CA ILE A 61 2.55 -5.91 2.56
C ILE A 61 3.70 -6.54 1.78
N ALA A 62 3.35 -7.37 0.81
CA ALA A 62 4.32 -7.90 -0.14
C ALA A 62 4.48 -6.95 -1.34
N LEU A 63 5.73 -6.58 -1.64
CA LEU A 63 6.09 -5.88 -2.85
C LEU A 63 6.41 -6.89 -3.94
N HIS A 64 5.54 -7.00 -4.94
CA HIS A 64 5.79 -7.83 -6.10
C HIS A 64 6.67 -7.06 -7.09
N THR A 65 7.95 -7.42 -7.09
CA THR A 65 8.97 -6.97 -8.04
C THR A 65 9.16 -8.04 -9.13
N LYS A 66 9.88 -7.70 -10.21
CA LYS A 66 10.17 -8.66 -11.30
C LYS A 66 10.93 -9.92 -10.84
N LEU A 67 11.57 -9.88 -9.67
CA LEU A 67 12.38 -10.96 -9.13
C LEU A 67 11.59 -11.92 -8.23
N ALA A 68 10.44 -11.47 -7.71
CA ALA A 68 9.62 -12.25 -6.80
C ALA A 68 8.64 -13.16 -7.57
N LYS A 69 8.47 -14.40 -7.10
CA LYS A 69 7.40 -15.28 -7.62
C LYS A 69 6.09 -14.92 -6.92
N VAL A 70 5.12 -14.40 -7.68
CA VAL A 70 3.79 -13.97 -7.18
C VAL A 70 3.15 -14.99 -6.25
N GLU A 71 3.20 -16.27 -6.63
CA GLU A 71 2.58 -17.39 -5.91
C GLU A 71 3.06 -17.49 -4.46
N THR A 72 4.32 -17.14 -4.20
CA THR A 72 4.86 -17.22 -2.84
C THR A 72 4.34 -16.12 -1.93
N LEU A 73 3.94 -14.96 -2.47
CA LEU A 73 3.58 -13.77 -1.70
C LEU A 73 2.10 -13.71 -1.32
N GLN A 74 1.30 -14.71 -1.72
CA GLN A 74 -0.15 -14.77 -1.48
C GLN A 74 -0.56 -14.81 -0.01
N ILE A 75 0.38 -15.15 0.88
CA ILE A 75 0.13 -15.21 2.31
C ILE A 75 0.17 -13.82 2.98
N ALA A 76 0.57 -12.76 2.26
CA ALA A 76 0.57 -11.40 2.79
C ALA A 76 -0.85 -10.80 2.89
N ASP A 77 -1.06 -9.86 3.80
CA ASP A 77 -2.37 -9.17 3.91
C ASP A 77 -2.70 -8.36 2.65
N LYS A 78 -1.68 -7.79 2.01
CA LYS A 78 -1.82 -7.05 0.75
C LYS A 78 -0.60 -7.28 -0.15
N ILE A 79 -0.84 -7.37 -1.45
CA ILE A 79 0.21 -7.40 -2.47
C ILE A 79 0.16 -6.10 -3.27
N ILE A 80 1.32 -5.48 -3.47
CA ILE A 80 1.48 -4.29 -4.30
C ILE A 80 2.49 -4.60 -5.41
N ASN A 81 2.05 -4.51 -6.66
CA ASN A 81 2.95 -4.55 -7.80
C ASN A 81 3.69 -3.21 -7.91
N GLU A 82 5.01 -3.27 -8.12
CA GLU A 82 5.87 -2.08 -8.23
C GLU A 82 5.36 -1.08 -9.28
N ASN A 83 4.93 -1.58 -10.45
CA ASN A 83 4.40 -0.76 -11.53
C ASN A 83 3.03 -0.12 -11.24
N GLU A 84 2.31 -0.59 -10.23
CA GLU A 84 1.02 -0.02 -9.81
C GLU A 84 1.17 1.11 -8.80
N ILE A 85 2.36 1.31 -8.22
CA ILE A 85 2.58 2.29 -7.14
C ILE A 85 2.10 3.70 -7.53
N PRO A 86 2.44 4.25 -8.71
CA PRO A 86 1.96 5.59 -9.09
C PRO A 86 0.43 5.67 -9.17
N LEU A 87 -0.22 4.66 -9.73
CA LEU A 87 -1.68 4.60 -9.83
C LEU A 87 -2.34 4.46 -8.45
N LYS A 88 -1.79 3.61 -7.57
CA LYS A 88 -2.28 3.44 -6.20
C LYS A 88 -2.13 4.73 -5.40
N LEU A 89 -1.04 5.48 -5.56
CA LEU A 89 -0.91 6.80 -4.94
C LEU A 89 -1.98 7.78 -5.44
N ILE A 90 -2.27 7.79 -6.75
CA ILE A 90 -3.37 8.60 -7.31
C ILE A 90 -4.71 8.19 -6.69
N GLU A 91 -4.98 6.90 -6.55
CA GLU A 91 -6.19 6.37 -5.91
C GLU A 91 -6.30 6.81 -4.44
N GLU A 92 -5.23 6.67 -3.65
CA GLU A 92 -5.24 7.09 -2.24
C GLU A 92 -5.44 8.60 -2.09
N ILE A 93 -4.81 9.42 -2.94
CA ILE A 93 -5.07 10.87 -2.96
C ILE A 93 -6.52 11.15 -3.38
N ALA A 94 -7.06 10.42 -4.35
CA ALA A 94 -8.43 10.59 -4.82
C ALA A 94 -9.47 10.19 -3.75
N ASN A 95 -9.13 9.30 -2.81
CA ASN A 95 -10.03 8.92 -1.71
C ASN A 95 -10.39 10.12 -0.82
N PHE A 96 -9.58 11.18 -0.76
CA PHE A 96 -9.94 12.43 -0.06
C PHE A 96 -11.17 13.13 -0.66
N PHE A 97 -11.51 12.89 -1.94
CA PHE A 97 -12.79 13.34 -2.47
C PHE A 97 -13.97 12.56 -1.85
N LYS A 98 -13.81 11.26 -1.60
CA LYS A 98 -14.82 10.39 -0.98
C LYS A 98 -14.99 10.73 0.50
N GLU A 99 -13.90 11.10 1.17
CA GLU A 99 -13.88 11.53 2.57
C GLU A 99 -14.33 12.98 2.80
N GLN A 100 -14.74 13.69 1.74
CA GLN A 100 -15.18 15.10 1.82
C GLN A 100 -14.07 16.07 2.29
N LEU A 101 -12.81 15.71 2.02
CA LEU A 101 -11.61 16.47 2.36
C LEU A 101 -10.81 16.93 1.13
N PRO A 102 -11.44 17.47 0.07
CA PRO A 102 -10.74 17.78 -1.19
C PRO A 102 -9.70 18.91 -1.06
N HIS A 103 -9.80 19.73 -0.02
CA HIS A 103 -8.88 20.85 0.22
C HIS A 103 -7.47 20.39 0.63
N HIS A 104 -7.31 19.14 1.09
CA HIS A 104 -6.00 18.55 1.38
C HIS A 104 -5.28 18.01 0.14
N ILE A 105 -6.00 17.73 -0.95
CA ILE A 105 -5.44 17.12 -2.17
C ILE A 105 -4.25 17.90 -2.74
N PRO A 106 -4.29 19.24 -2.89
CA PRO A 106 -3.14 19.99 -3.39
C PRO A 106 -1.89 19.82 -2.52
N SER A 107 -2.06 19.78 -1.19
CA SER A 107 -0.97 19.58 -0.24
C SER A 107 -0.39 18.18 -0.32
N LEU A 108 -1.24 17.16 -0.47
CA LEU A 108 -0.81 15.77 -0.65
C LEU A 108 0.01 15.60 -1.94
N ILE A 109 -0.50 16.11 -3.06
CA ILE A 109 0.21 16.11 -4.34
C ILE A 109 1.58 16.78 -4.20
N LYS A 110 1.64 17.93 -3.52
CA LYS A 110 2.90 18.65 -3.29
C LYS A 110 3.91 17.80 -2.49
N VAL A 111 3.46 17.11 -1.44
CA VAL A 111 4.32 16.24 -0.62
C VAL A 111 4.84 15.07 -1.45
N VAL A 112 3.96 14.37 -2.18
CA VAL A 112 4.33 13.21 -3.01
C VAL A 112 5.30 13.61 -4.12
N ASN A 113 5.04 14.69 -4.86
CA ASN A 113 5.93 15.14 -5.92
C ASN A 113 7.28 15.66 -5.38
N LYS A 114 7.29 16.23 -4.17
CA LYS A 114 8.54 16.59 -3.49
C LYS A 114 9.35 15.33 -3.19
N PHE A 115 8.72 14.27 -2.69
CA PHE A 115 9.38 12.98 -2.47
C PHE A 115 9.92 12.38 -3.78
N PHE A 116 9.12 12.39 -4.86
CA PHE A 116 9.57 11.88 -6.16
C PHE A 116 10.80 12.61 -6.71
N SER A 117 10.84 13.94 -6.58
CA SER A 117 11.96 14.74 -7.09
C SER A 117 13.20 14.72 -6.21
N GLN A 118 13.05 14.64 -4.89
CA GLN A 118 14.19 14.77 -3.96
C GLN A 118 14.75 13.43 -3.51
N GLU A 119 13.90 12.43 -3.33
CA GLU A 119 14.29 11.13 -2.79
C GLU A 119 14.26 10.07 -3.89
N ALA A 120 13.17 9.96 -4.65
CA ALA A 120 13.00 8.93 -5.67
C ALA A 120 13.42 9.36 -7.10
N GLY A 121 14.32 10.35 -7.24
CA GLY A 121 14.70 10.90 -8.55
C GLY A 121 15.33 9.90 -9.51
N GLU A 122 16.00 8.86 -8.97
CA GLU A 122 16.61 7.77 -9.74
C GLU A 122 15.58 6.88 -10.45
N PHE A 123 14.31 6.91 -10.03
CA PHE A 123 13.23 6.10 -10.59
C PHE A 123 12.46 6.79 -11.73
N GLU A 124 12.81 8.03 -12.08
CA GLU A 124 12.19 8.82 -13.17
C GLU A 124 10.65 8.85 -13.13
N ILE A 125 10.07 8.87 -11.92
CA ILE A 125 8.62 8.85 -11.74
C ILE A 125 8.03 10.21 -12.13
N GLU A 126 7.06 10.21 -13.05
CA GLU A 126 6.34 11.42 -13.44
C GLU A 126 5.59 12.04 -12.25
N SER A 127 5.57 13.37 -12.19
CA SER A 127 4.85 14.09 -11.14
C SER A 127 3.34 13.89 -11.28
N ILE A 128 2.68 13.57 -10.17
CA ILE A 128 1.23 13.46 -10.12
C ILE A 128 0.60 14.84 -10.24
N THR A 129 -0.41 14.98 -11.09
CA THR A 129 -1.14 16.23 -11.29
C THR A 129 -2.54 16.19 -10.68
N LEU A 130 -3.07 17.36 -10.32
CA LEU A 130 -4.46 17.49 -9.87
C LEU A 130 -5.45 16.97 -10.93
N LYS A 131 -5.12 17.16 -12.22
CA LYS A 131 -5.96 16.69 -13.34
C LYS A 131 -6.07 15.16 -13.36
N GLU A 132 -4.98 14.45 -13.09
CA GLU A 132 -4.98 12.97 -13.04
C GLU A 132 -5.80 12.46 -11.87
N VAL A 133 -5.61 13.03 -10.67
CA VAL A 133 -6.40 12.67 -9.48
C VAL A 133 -7.89 12.92 -9.72
N GLN A 134 -8.26 14.07 -10.28
CA GLN A 134 -9.64 14.37 -10.63
C GLN A 134 -10.20 13.45 -11.71
N LYS A 135 -9.40 13.10 -12.72
CA LYS A 135 -9.81 12.18 -13.80
C LYS A 135 -10.08 10.79 -13.23
N TYR A 136 -9.19 10.28 -12.39
CA TYR A 136 -9.37 9.01 -11.69
C TYR A 136 -10.65 9.03 -10.85
N TYR A 137 -10.83 10.03 -9.97
CA TYR A 137 -12.02 10.13 -9.13
C TYR A 137 -13.33 10.19 -9.94
N LYS A 138 -13.36 10.96 -11.04
CA LYS A 138 -14.54 11.03 -11.92
C LYS A 138 -14.87 9.67 -12.53
N PHE A 139 -13.86 8.94 -12.99
CA PHE A 139 -14.03 7.60 -13.55
C PHE A 139 -14.53 6.62 -12.49
N ASP A 140 -13.89 6.59 -11.32
CA ASP A 140 -14.31 5.74 -10.20
C ASP A 140 -15.77 6.02 -9.79
N LYS A 141 -16.14 7.31 -9.61
CA LYS A 141 -17.53 7.71 -9.33
C LYS A 141 -18.51 7.25 -10.40
N PHE A 142 -18.13 7.30 -11.67
CA PHE A 142 -18.94 6.78 -12.77
C PHE A 142 -19.13 5.26 -12.69
N VAL A 143 -18.06 4.51 -12.43
CA VAL A 143 -18.13 3.05 -12.25
C VAL A 143 -19.05 2.69 -11.09
N TRP A 144 -18.95 3.36 -9.95
CA TRP A 144 -19.84 3.15 -8.80
C TRP A 144 -21.31 3.42 -9.14
N ALA A 145 -21.61 4.49 -9.87
CA ALA A 145 -22.97 4.82 -10.29
C ALA A 145 -23.54 3.74 -11.24
N LEU A 146 -22.73 3.26 -12.19
CA LEU A 146 -23.09 2.18 -13.09
C LEU A 146 -23.37 0.87 -12.33
N MET A 147 -22.47 0.48 -11.42
CA MET A 147 -22.64 -0.72 -10.59
C MET A 147 -23.90 -0.65 -9.73
N TYR A 148 -24.20 0.52 -9.14
CA TYR A 148 -25.42 0.72 -8.35
C TYR A 148 -26.69 0.52 -9.19
N ASN A 149 -26.71 1.07 -10.42
CA ASN A 149 -27.83 0.91 -11.33
C ASN A 149 -28.01 -0.55 -11.77
N LEU A 150 -26.91 -1.25 -12.10
CA LEU A 150 -26.94 -2.67 -12.47
C LEU A 150 -27.46 -3.55 -11.32
N ARG A 151 -27.00 -3.30 -10.08
CA ARG A 151 -27.50 -4.01 -8.88
C ARG A 151 -28.99 -3.75 -8.64
N THR A 152 -29.44 -2.52 -8.89
CA THR A 152 -30.86 -2.16 -8.75
C THR A 152 -31.72 -2.88 -9.80
N PHE A 153 -31.23 -2.98 -11.03
CA PHE A 153 -31.89 -3.71 -12.11
C PHE A 153 -31.93 -5.22 -11.84
N ASP A 154 -30.82 -5.84 -11.43
CA ASP A 154 -30.80 -7.28 -11.06
C ASP A 154 -31.83 -7.58 -9.95
N ARG A 155 -31.89 -6.74 -8.91
CA ARG A 155 -32.90 -6.86 -7.85
C ARG A 155 -34.32 -6.74 -8.40
N TYR A 156 -34.57 -5.82 -9.34
CA TYR A 156 -35.89 -5.68 -9.98
C TYR A 156 -36.27 -6.94 -10.77
N VAL A 157 -35.36 -7.47 -11.58
CA VAL A 157 -35.58 -8.70 -12.37
C VAL A 157 -35.93 -9.88 -11.45
N ARG A 158 -35.14 -10.10 -10.39
CA ARG A 158 -35.36 -11.20 -9.44
C ARG A 158 -36.66 -11.09 -8.64
N THR A 159 -37.08 -9.87 -8.29
CA THR A 159 -38.23 -9.67 -7.40
C THR A 159 -39.56 -9.51 -8.11
N LYS A 160 -39.56 -9.05 -9.37
CA LYS A 160 -40.79 -8.71 -10.11
C LYS A 160 -40.98 -9.46 -11.43
N LEU A 161 -39.91 -9.82 -12.15
CA LEU A 161 -40.02 -10.47 -13.47
C LEU A 161 -39.88 -12.00 -13.41
N LEU A 162 -39.10 -12.51 -12.47
CA LEU A 162 -38.85 -13.95 -12.29
C LEU A 162 -39.70 -14.57 -11.15
N ARG A 163 -40.86 -13.97 -10.86
CA ARG A 163 -41.82 -14.48 -9.88
C ARG A 163 -42.99 -15.17 -10.56
#